data_AF-A0A0W8JCR8-F1
#
_entry.id   AF-A0A0W8JCR8-F1
#
_cell.length_a   1.000
_cell.length_b   1.000
_cell.length_c   1.000
_cell.angle_alpha   90.00
_cell.angle_beta   90.00
_cell.angle_gamma   90.00
#
_symmetry.space_group_name_H-M   'P 1'
#
loop_
_entity.id
_entity.type
_entity.pdbx_description
1 polymer ?
#
loop_
_entity_poly.entity_id
_entity_poly.type
_entity_poly.pdbx_seq_one_letter_code
_entity_poly.pdbx_strand_id
1 'polypeptide(L)'
;MRYFYLLCCCLFSGFSVAAQAVENVSLLRGKWDCTASLRQPLYQLNLTTQEHYLASHKYVTKGTLIARLPGQPIEVSYSVAGNGSWKVAGDKLILEANELKVENLTHPEWEAMLNLKQYIPKHAGGTLDIVRLDQQHLSLKARNLPDNIQCHRG
;
A
#
# COMPACT_ATOMS: atom_id res chain seq x y z
N MET A 1 -31.10 37.28 55.31
CA MET A 1 -29.96 36.41 55.66
C MET A 1 -29.37 35.82 54.38
N ARG A 2 -28.05 35.97 54.22
CA ARG A 2 -27.05 35.10 53.54
C ARG A 2 -27.32 34.54 52.12
N TYR A 3 -26.43 34.97 51.22
CA TYR A 3 -25.96 34.42 49.94
C TYR A 3 -26.00 32.89 49.76
N PHE A 4 -26.17 32.41 48.51
CA PHE A 4 -25.24 31.47 47.85
C PHE A 4 -25.50 31.37 46.33
N TYR A 5 -24.45 31.62 45.52
CA TYR A 5 -24.35 31.28 44.09
C TYR A 5 -24.18 29.75 43.92
N LEU A 6 -24.62 29.17 42.80
CA LEU A 6 -23.83 28.14 42.09
C LEU A 6 -24.38 27.80 40.70
N LEU A 7 -23.50 28.03 39.71
CA LEU A 7 -23.43 27.38 38.40
C LEU A 7 -23.70 25.87 38.49
N CYS A 8 -24.37 25.29 37.49
CA CYS A 8 -24.09 23.92 37.08
C CYS A 8 -24.17 23.78 35.56
N CYS A 9 -23.07 23.26 35.01
CA CYS A 9 -22.67 23.28 33.62
C CYS A 9 -23.49 22.37 32.71
N CYS A 10 -23.53 22.78 31.45
CA CYS A 10 -23.88 22.03 30.26
C CYS A 10 -23.38 20.57 30.28
N LEU A 11 -24.30 19.62 30.14
CA LEU A 11 -23.99 18.25 29.71
C LEU A 11 -24.49 18.07 28.27
N PHE A 12 -23.75 18.63 27.31
CA PHE A 12 -23.75 18.10 25.95
C PHE A 12 -22.80 16.90 25.93
N SER A 13 -23.35 15.72 26.15
CA SER A 13 -22.64 14.45 25.96
C SER A 13 -22.39 14.25 24.47
N GLY A 14 -21.34 14.87 23.95
CA GLY A 14 -20.77 14.50 22.67
C GLY A 14 -20.20 13.10 22.79
N PHE A 15 -20.92 12.11 22.28
CA PHE A 15 -20.33 10.80 21.99
C PHE A 15 -19.33 11.00 20.86
N SER A 16 -18.10 11.34 21.20
CA SER A 16 -16.96 11.22 20.30
C SER A 16 -16.80 9.74 19.99
N VAL A 17 -17.19 9.33 18.78
CA VAL A 17 -16.77 8.06 18.20
C VAL A 17 -15.25 8.13 18.09
N ALA A 18 -14.55 7.56 19.07
CA ALA A 18 -13.12 7.37 18.97
C ALA A 18 -12.87 6.44 17.77
N ALA A 19 -12.20 6.96 16.75
CA ALA A 19 -11.63 6.12 15.69
C ALA A 19 -10.73 5.09 16.39
N GLN A 20 -11.11 3.82 16.34
CA GLN A 20 -10.31 2.73 16.87
C GLN A 20 -8.99 2.70 16.09
N ALA A 21 -7.90 3.11 16.73
CA ALA A 21 -6.57 2.94 16.18
C ALA A 21 -6.31 1.45 15.92
N VAL A 22 -5.53 1.13 14.90
CA VAL A 22 -5.09 -0.25 14.63
C VAL A 22 -4.21 -0.71 15.80
N GLU A 23 -4.81 -1.33 16.81
CA GLU A 23 -4.17 -1.68 18.08
C GLU A 23 -3.11 -2.79 17.96
N ASN A 24 -2.98 -3.47 16.81
CA ASN A 24 -2.08 -4.61 16.64
C ASN A 24 -1.16 -4.47 15.42
N VAL A 25 -0.21 -3.54 15.49
CA VAL A 25 0.93 -3.42 14.55
C VAL A 25 1.71 -4.74 14.40
N SER A 26 1.67 -5.60 15.42
CA SER A 26 2.24 -6.95 15.39
C SER A 26 1.66 -7.84 14.28
N LEU A 27 0.39 -7.65 13.88
CA LEU A 27 -0.27 -8.42 12.82
C LEU A 27 0.36 -8.16 11.45
N LEU A 28 0.86 -6.94 11.21
CA LEU A 28 1.49 -6.59 9.95
C LEU A 28 2.81 -7.35 9.72
N ARG A 29 3.51 -7.74 10.80
CA ARG A 29 4.80 -8.41 10.68
C ARG A 29 4.68 -9.78 10.00
N GLY A 30 5.71 -10.13 9.23
CA GLY A 30 5.77 -11.37 8.47
C GLY A 30 5.62 -11.13 6.96
N LYS A 31 5.35 -12.22 6.24
CA LYS A 31 5.24 -12.22 4.78
C LYS A 31 3.80 -12.04 4.33
N TRP A 32 3.64 -11.31 3.24
CA TRP A 32 2.36 -11.03 2.62
C TRP A 32 2.49 -11.14 1.11
N ASP A 33 1.70 -12.01 0.51
CA ASP A 33 1.57 -12.11 -0.93
C ASP A 33 0.49 -11.14 -1.39
N CYS A 34 0.93 -10.08 -2.07
CA CYS A 34 0.15 -8.91 -2.43
C CYS A 34 -0.12 -8.83 -3.94
N THR A 35 -1.27 -8.27 -4.28
CA THR A 35 -1.67 -8.01 -5.65
C THR A 35 -2.21 -6.59 -5.77
N ALA A 36 -1.83 -5.90 -6.85
CA ALA A 36 -2.31 -4.57 -7.18
C ALA A 36 -2.51 -4.46 -8.68
N SER A 37 -3.53 -3.71 -9.11
CA SER A 37 -3.80 -3.48 -10.52
C SER A 37 -4.10 -2.01 -10.80
N LEU A 38 -3.60 -1.52 -11.92
CA LEU A 38 -3.93 -0.21 -12.46
C LEU A 38 -4.42 -0.40 -13.90
N ARG A 39 -5.65 0.01 -14.16
CA ARG A 39 -6.23 0.01 -15.51
C ARG A 39 -6.43 1.43 -15.97
N GLN A 40 -5.80 1.78 -17.08
CA GLN A 40 -5.95 3.05 -17.78
C GLN A 40 -6.39 2.78 -19.22
N PRO A 41 -6.94 3.77 -19.95
CA PRO A 41 -7.38 3.56 -21.33
C PRO A 41 -6.27 3.03 -22.25
N LEU A 42 -5.02 3.47 -22.02
CA LEU A 42 -3.89 3.15 -22.90
C LEU A 42 -3.04 1.98 -22.39
N TYR A 43 -3.13 1.61 -21.11
CA TYR A 43 -2.28 0.57 -20.54
C TYR A 43 -2.92 -0.08 -19.31
N GLN A 44 -2.49 -1.30 -19.02
CA GLN A 44 -2.86 -2.03 -17.81
C GLN A 44 -1.59 -2.53 -17.13
N LEU A 45 -1.51 -2.35 -15.82
CA LEU A 45 -0.43 -2.85 -14.98
C LEU A 45 -1.02 -3.82 -13.95
N ASN A 46 -0.41 -4.99 -13.81
CA ASN A 46 -0.70 -5.93 -12.73
C ASN A 46 0.59 -6.24 -11.99
N LEU A 47 0.60 -5.98 -10.69
CA LEU A 47 1.74 -6.21 -9.81
C LEU A 47 1.40 -7.33 -8.84
N THR A 48 2.27 -8.33 -8.76
CA THR A 48 2.22 -9.39 -7.75
C THR A 48 3.52 -9.36 -6.97
N THR A 49 3.48 -9.17 -5.64
CA THR A 49 4.67 -9.09 -4.79
C THR A 49 4.55 -9.96 -3.55
N GLN A 50 5.68 -10.33 -2.98
CA GLN A 50 5.81 -10.79 -1.60
C GLN A 50 6.47 -9.67 -0.79
N GLU A 51 5.69 -9.07 0.09
CA GLU A 51 6.14 -8.08 1.06
C GLU A 51 6.57 -8.79 2.34
N HIS A 52 7.69 -8.36 2.94
CA HIS A 52 8.14 -8.87 4.23
C HIS A 52 8.37 -7.72 5.21
N TYR A 53 7.46 -7.56 6.18
CA TYR A 53 7.57 -6.55 7.23
C TYR A 53 8.30 -7.12 8.45
N LEU A 54 9.54 -6.67 8.67
CA LEU A 54 10.41 -7.15 9.75
C LEU A 54 10.15 -6.41 11.06
N ALA A 55 10.41 -7.07 12.19
CA ALA A 55 10.32 -6.46 13.53
C ALA A 55 11.26 -5.26 13.73
N SER A 56 12.31 -5.14 12.89
CA SER A 56 13.25 -4.01 12.85
C SER A 56 12.69 -2.77 12.15
N HIS A 57 11.40 -2.74 11.80
CA HIS A 57 10.76 -1.67 11.01
C HIS A 57 11.33 -1.53 9.60
N LYS A 58 12.00 -2.57 9.08
CA LYS A 58 12.43 -2.68 7.69
C LYS A 58 11.44 -3.51 6.90
N TYR A 59 11.29 -3.21 5.62
CA TYR A 59 10.56 -4.07 4.69
C TYR A 59 11.41 -4.45 3.48
N VAL A 60 11.08 -5.61 2.89
CA VAL A 60 11.63 -6.08 1.62
C VAL A 60 10.47 -6.48 0.73
N THR A 61 10.53 -6.11 -0.54
CA THR A 61 9.55 -6.51 -1.56
C THR A 61 10.26 -7.24 -2.69
N LYS A 62 9.62 -8.28 -3.22
CA LYS A 62 10.02 -8.97 -4.45
C LYS A 62 8.79 -9.38 -5.22
N GLY A 63 8.80 -9.27 -6.54
CA GLY A 63 7.65 -9.62 -7.34
C GLY A 63 7.83 -9.45 -8.83
N THR A 64 6.70 -9.46 -9.52
CA THR A 64 6.60 -9.33 -10.97
C THR A 64 5.56 -8.28 -11.30
N LEU A 65 5.92 -7.36 -12.20
CA LEU A 65 5.00 -6.41 -12.81
C LEU A 65 4.75 -6.84 -14.24
N ILE A 66 3.48 -6.90 -14.63
CA ILE A 66 3.04 -7.19 -15.97
C ILE A 66 2.41 -5.92 -16.55
N ALA A 67 2.97 -5.42 -17.64
CA ALA A 67 2.44 -4.29 -18.41
C ALA A 67 1.81 -4.77 -19.73
N ARG A 68 0.59 -4.31 -20.00
CA ARG A 68 -0.17 -4.65 -21.22
C ARG A 68 -0.71 -3.39 -21.88
N LEU A 69 -0.82 -3.43 -23.21
CA LEU A 69 -1.57 -2.44 -23.98
C LEU A 69 -2.93 -3.03 -24.37
N PRO A 70 -4.07 -2.45 -23.93
CA PRO A 70 -5.40 -2.91 -24.32
C PRO A 70 -5.55 -3.03 -25.85
N GLY A 71 -6.05 -4.17 -26.32
CA GLY A 71 -6.27 -4.43 -27.75
C GLY A 71 -5.03 -4.87 -28.53
N GLN A 72 -3.86 -4.98 -27.88
CA GLN A 72 -2.63 -5.51 -28.48
C GLN A 72 -2.27 -6.85 -27.81
N PRO A 73 -1.74 -7.84 -28.56
CA PRO A 73 -1.29 -9.11 -27.99
C PRO A 73 0.11 -9.01 -27.34
N ILE A 74 0.44 -7.85 -26.75
CA ILE A 74 1.77 -7.54 -26.22
C ILE A 74 1.69 -7.46 -24.70
N GLU A 75 2.54 -8.24 -24.04
CA GLU A 75 2.73 -8.25 -22.60
C GLU A 75 4.22 -8.17 -22.26
N VAL A 76 4.58 -7.20 -21.43
CA VAL A 76 5.95 -6.99 -20.97
C VAL A 76 6.01 -7.27 -19.48
N SER A 77 6.87 -8.22 -19.08
CA SER A 77 7.05 -8.64 -17.70
C SER A 77 8.33 -8.02 -17.14
N TYR A 78 8.27 -7.56 -15.90
CA TYR A 78 9.41 -7.00 -15.18
C TYR A 78 9.56 -7.70 -13.84
N SER A 79 10.81 -7.94 -13.43
CA SER A 79 11.11 -8.24 -12.03
C SER A 79 11.06 -6.93 -11.23
N VAL A 80 10.53 -7.01 -10.02
CA VAL A 80 10.48 -5.90 -9.07
C VAL A 80 11.15 -6.36 -7.79
N ALA A 81 12.11 -5.60 -7.28
CA ALA A 81 12.72 -5.84 -5.99
C ALA A 81 13.00 -4.52 -5.28
N GLY A 82 12.76 -4.44 -3.99
CA GLY A 82 12.97 -3.21 -3.25
C GLY A 82 13.08 -3.42 -1.75
N ASN A 83 13.50 -2.37 -1.05
CA ASN A 83 13.57 -2.36 0.40
C ASN A 83 13.38 -0.94 0.95
N GLY A 84 13.07 -0.87 2.25
CA GLY A 84 12.87 0.39 2.92
C GLY A 84 12.53 0.23 4.40
N SER A 85 11.94 1.28 4.97
CA SER A 85 11.38 1.28 6.31
C SER A 85 9.85 1.34 6.27
N TRP A 86 9.20 0.88 7.34
CA TRP A 86 7.76 0.95 7.50
C TRP A 86 7.38 1.41 8.91
N LYS A 87 6.25 2.11 9.02
CA LYS A 87 5.61 2.45 10.28
C LYS A 87 4.10 2.50 10.13
N VAL A 88 3.38 2.20 11.21
CA VAL A 88 1.92 2.36 11.28
C VAL A 88 1.62 3.59 12.14
N ALA A 89 0.78 4.49 11.63
CA ALA A 89 0.32 5.68 12.34
C ALA A 89 -1.19 5.77 12.22
N GLY A 90 -1.91 5.34 13.27
CA GLY A 90 -3.37 5.22 13.23
C GLY A 90 -3.82 4.15 12.24
N ASP A 91 -4.61 4.55 11.26
CA ASP A 91 -5.11 3.73 10.15
C ASP A 91 -4.19 3.77 8.92
N LYS A 92 -2.96 4.28 9.04
CA LYS A 92 -2.05 4.45 7.90
C LYS A 92 -0.82 3.57 8.01
N LEU A 93 -0.46 2.94 6.90
CA LEU A 93 0.85 2.35 6.67
C LEU A 93 1.70 3.33 5.89
N ILE A 94 2.83 3.73 6.47
CA ILE A 94 3.79 4.64 5.84
C ILE A 94 5.02 3.83 5.49
N LEU A 95 5.38 3.84 4.20
CA LEU A 95 6.54 3.16 3.64
C LEU A 95 7.55 4.19 3.14
N GLU A 96 8.79 4.09 3.60
CA GLU A 96 9.89 4.93 3.13
C GLU A 96 10.86 4.03 2.35
N ALA A 97 10.81 4.10 1.02
CA ALA A 97 11.63 3.26 0.15
C ALA A 97 13.07 3.78 0.11
N ASN A 98 14.04 2.88 0.35
CA ASN A 98 15.46 3.17 0.15
C ASN A 98 15.87 2.83 -1.29
N GLU A 99 15.38 1.71 -1.80
CA GLU A 99 15.76 1.19 -3.11
C GLU A 99 14.57 0.51 -3.79
N LEU A 100 14.47 0.71 -5.10
CA LEU A 100 13.57 -0.02 -5.99
C LEU A 100 14.33 -0.35 -7.28
N LYS A 101 14.40 -1.63 -7.62
CA LYS A 101 14.97 -2.17 -8.84
C LYS A 101 13.86 -2.77 -9.69
N VAL A 102 13.86 -2.42 -10.96
CA VAL A 102 12.89 -2.91 -11.95
C VAL A 102 13.65 -3.32 -13.21
N GLU A 103 13.62 -4.61 -13.53
CA GLU A 103 14.35 -5.17 -14.66
C GLU A 103 13.36 -5.81 -15.64
N ASN A 104 13.54 -5.54 -16.93
CA ASN A 104 12.69 -6.15 -17.95
C ASN A 104 13.10 -7.64 -18.07
N LEU A 105 12.10 -8.52 -18.00
CA LEU A 105 12.27 -9.97 -18.13
C LEU A 105 11.90 -10.47 -19.53
N THR A 106 10.97 -9.79 -20.22
CA THR A 106 10.48 -10.19 -21.54
C THR A 106 10.45 -9.02 -22.50
N HIS A 107 10.72 -9.32 -23.77
CA HIS A 107 10.56 -8.38 -24.87
C HIS A 107 11.25 -7.02 -24.70
N PRO A 108 12.60 -6.98 -24.57
CA PRO A 108 13.34 -5.72 -24.48
C PRO A 108 13.13 -4.81 -25.71
N GLU A 109 12.76 -5.37 -26.86
CA GLU A 109 12.39 -4.62 -28.06
C GLU A 109 11.15 -3.73 -27.85
N TRP A 110 10.15 -4.22 -27.10
CA TRP A 110 8.95 -3.44 -26.79
C TRP A 110 9.24 -2.36 -25.76
N GLU A 111 10.14 -2.62 -24.81
CA GLU A 111 10.61 -1.59 -23.90
C GLU A 111 11.32 -0.46 -24.66
N ALA A 112 12.20 -0.77 -25.62
CA ALA A 112 12.90 0.23 -26.42
C ALA A 112 11.94 1.08 -27.28
N MET A 113 10.87 0.47 -27.78
CA MET A 113 9.90 1.15 -28.65
C MET A 113 8.88 1.98 -27.86
N LEU A 114 8.37 1.46 -26.74
CA LEU A 114 7.25 2.03 -26.00
C LEU A 114 7.67 2.75 -24.72
N ASN A 115 8.90 2.52 -24.26
CA ASN A 115 9.48 3.08 -23.03
C ASN A 115 8.55 2.90 -21.82
N LEU A 116 8.04 1.67 -21.62
CA LEU A 116 7.01 1.40 -20.63
C LEU A 116 7.50 1.58 -19.19
N LYS A 117 8.81 1.47 -18.93
CA LYS A 117 9.41 1.76 -17.62
C LYS A 117 9.09 3.15 -17.10
N GLN A 118 8.83 4.13 -17.98
CA GLN A 118 8.49 5.49 -17.56
C GLN A 118 7.18 5.57 -16.76
N TYR A 119 6.28 4.60 -16.95
CA TYR A 119 4.99 4.52 -16.25
C TYR A 119 5.09 3.74 -14.93
N ILE A 120 6.23 3.10 -14.68
CA ILE A 120 6.48 2.37 -13.44
C ILE A 120 6.92 3.39 -12.37
N PRO A 121 6.30 3.41 -11.18
CA PRO A 121 6.71 4.31 -10.11
C PRO A 121 8.19 4.15 -9.77
N LYS A 122 8.92 5.27 -9.67
CA LYS A 122 10.35 5.27 -9.34
C LYS A 122 10.64 4.97 -7.87
N HIS A 123 9.61 5.03 -7.02
CA HIS A 123 9.71 4.76 -5.58
C HIS A 123 8.54 3.87 -5.16
N ALA A 124 8.84 2.83 -4.38
CA ALA A 124 7.84 1.96 -3.75
C ALA A 124 7.35 2.51 -2.39
N GLY A 125 7.68 3.77 -2.07
CA GLY A 125 7.32 4.44 -0.83
C GLY A 125 6.01 5.21 -0.96
N GLY A 126 5.38 5.50 0.16
CA GLY A 126 4.14 6.25 0.20
C GLY A 126 3.36 6.05 1.50
N THR A 127 2.20 6.70 1.57
CA THR A 127 1.21 6.48 2.64
C THR A 127 0.01 5.75 2.06
N LEU A 128 -0.34 4.64 2.69
CA LEU A 128 -1.46 3.78 2.32
C LEU A 128 -2.43 3.73 3.49
N ASP A 129 -3.73 3.80 3.22
CA ASP A 129 -4.73 3.61 4.27
C ASP A 129 -4.95 2.10 4.47
N ILE A 130 -4.92 1.66 5.72
CA ILE A 130 -5.18 0.28 6.13
C ILE A 130 -6.69 0.10 6.20
N VAL A 131 -7.25 -0.54 5.17
CA VAL A 131 -8.69 -0.84 5.10
C VAL A 131 -9.03 -2.08 5.92
N ARG A 132 -8.13 -3.06 5.95
CA ARG A 132 -8.25 -4.29 6.73
C ARG A 132 -6.88 -4.80 7.13
N LEU A 133 -6.74 -5.22 8.38
CA LEU A 133 -5.57 -5.96 8.87
C LEU A 133 -6.02 -7.01 9.89
N ASP A 134 -5.90 -8.28 9.52
CA ASP A 134 -6.09 -9.42 10.43
C ASP A 134 -4.98 -10.46 10.25
N GLN A 135 -5.13 -11.65 10.83
CA GLN A 135 -4.11 -12.70 10.79
C GLN A 135 -3.82 -13.25 9.38
N GLN A 136 -4.77 -13.10 8.45
CA GLN A 136 -4.74 -13.71 7.12
C GLN A 136 -4.83 -12.68 5.99
N HIS A 137 -5.42 -11.51 6.23
CA HIS A 137 -5.71 -10.52 5.20
C HIS A 137 -5.16 -9.14 5.57
N LEU A 138 -4.57 -8.49 4.56
CA LEU A 138 -4.19 -7.10 4.58
C LEU A 138 -4.74 -6.43 3.33
N SER A 139 -5.55 -5.39 3.51
CA SER A 139 -6.10 -4.60 2.41
C SER A 139 -5.66 -3.15 2.57
N LEU A 140 -5.02 -2.60 1.55
CA LEU A 140 -4.44 -1.26 1.58
C LEU A 140 -5.03 -0.40 0.46
N LYS A 141 -5.42 0.83 0.78
CA LYS A 141 -5.85 1.82 -0.21
C LYS A 141 -4.69 2.76 -0.53
N ALA A 142 -4.31 2.78 -1.80
CA ALA A 142 -3.41 3.79 -2.34
C ALA A 142 -4.22 4.87 -3.06
N ARG A 143 -3.80 6.15 -2.95
CA ARG A 143 -4.49 7.28 -3.59
C ARG A 143 -4.50 7.18 -5.12
N ASN A 144 -3.44 6.64 -5.70
CA ASN A 144 -3.23 6.52 -7.14
C ASN A 144 -3.73 5.20 -7.72
N LEU A 145 -4.33 4.32 -6.92
CA LEU A 145 -4.91 3.06 -7.40
C LEU A 145 -6.44 3.09 -7.27
N PRO A 146 -7.16 2.71 -8.33
CA PRO A 146 -8.62 2.62 -8.28
C PRO A 146 -9.07 1.54 -7.30
N ASP A 147 -8.38 0.40 -7.33
CA ASP A 147 -8.66 -0.77 -6.51
C ASP A 147 -7.72 -0.81 -5.28
N ASN A 148 -8.13 -1.53 -4.22
CA ASN A 148 -7.26 -1.77 -3.07
C ASN A 148 -6.17 -2.79 -3.44
N ILE A 149 -5.00 -2.62 -2.86
CA ILE A 149 -3.96 -3.65 -2.83
C ILE A 149 -4.46 -4.75 -1.89
N GLN A 150 -4.52 -5.98 -2.39
CA GLN A 150 -4.99 -7.13 -1.63
C GLN A 150 -3.83 -8.05 -1.32
N CYS A 151 -3.65 -8.35 -0.04
CA CYS A 151 -2.57 -9.17 0.46
C CYS A 151 -3.11 -10.31 1.32
N HIS A 152 -2.50 -11.49 1.17
CA HIS A 152 -2.77 -12.66 2.00
C HIS A 152 -1.49 -13.10 2.71
N ARG A 153 -1.65 -13.76 3.85
CA ARG A 153 -0.50 -14.30 4.59
C ARG A 153 0.22 -15.35 3.74
N GLY A 154 1.53 -15.16 3.54
CA GLY A 154 2.41 -16.09 2.84
C GLY A 154 3.26 -16.95 3.76
#